data_AF-A0A1I1NAT3-F1
#
_entry.id   AF-A0A1I1NAT3-F1
#
_cell.length_a   1.000
_cell.length_b   1.000
_cell.length_c   1.000
_cell.angle_alpha   90.00
_cell.angle_beta   90.00
_cell.angle_gamma   90.00
#
_symmetry.space_group_name_H-M   'P 1'
#
loop_
_entity.id
_entity.type
_entity.pdbx_description
1 polymer ?
#
loop_
_entity_poly.entity_id
_entity_poly.type
_entity_poly.pdbx_seq_one_letter_code
_entity_poly.pdbx_strand_id
1 'polypeptide(L)'
;MVAIFKKMNNIVEKQNNEKFIQYLKAQRIAYSQCKIYKTFDFISILIAIILPLIGVFKNELLDYLAAFGVLWTVIYLISDSYRKRKTVEGAKIQEQFDIELFSIPWNKILCKSKINSDKITDLAKKYEKQDLKNWYSKEIKDDLPKEIAVLLCQRINFSWELNLRKKYVRCY
;
A
#
# COMPACT_ATOMS: atom_id res chain seq x y z
N MET A 1 18.44 -43.06 12.75
CA MET A 1 17.42 -42.41 13.60
C MET A 1 17.02 -41.11 12.90
N VAL A 2 15.91 -41.10 12.18
CA VAL A 2 15.43 -39.89 11.48
C VAL A 2 14.78 -39.01 12.55
N ALA A 3 15.41 -37.88 12.88
CA ALA A 3 14.79 -36.89 13.74
C ALA A 3 13.53 -36.38 13.04
N ILE A 4 12.36 -36.77 13.53
CA ILE A 4 11.10 -36.19 13.10
C ILE A 4 11.10 -34.76 13.65
N PHE A 5 11.51 -33.80 12.82
CA PHE A 5 11.35 -32.38 13.14
C PHE A 5 9.85 -32.13 13.33
N LYS A 6 9.45 -31.84 14.57
CA LYS A 6 8.06 -31.50 14.88
C LYS A 6 7.76 -30.16 14.21
N LYS A 7 6.84 -30.18 13.26
CA LYS A 7 6.32 -28.95 12.65
C LYS A 7 5.58 -28.12 13.70
N MET A 8 6.08 -26.91 13.95
CA MET A 8 5.60 -25.96 14.96
C MET A 8 4.88 -24.75 14.36
N ASN A 9 5.07 -24.47 13.06
CA ASN A 9 4.32 -23.47 12.32
C ASN A 9 4.09 -23.88 10.85
N ASN A 10 3.21 -23.16 10.15
CA ASN A 10 2.89 -23.44 8.74
C ASN A 10 2.79 -22.15 7.89
N ILE A 11 3.45 -21.07 8.30
CA ILE A 11 3.34 -19.75 7.66
C ILE A 11 3.75 -19.84 6.19
N VAL A 12 4.86 -20.54 5.90
CA VAL A 12 5.43 -20.64 4.54
C VAL A 12 4.50 -21.35 3.56
N GLU A 13 3.75 -22.35 4.02
CA GLU A 13 2.76 -23.04 3.20
C GLU A 13 1.49 -22.21 3.08
N LYS A 14 0.97 -21.75 4.23
CA LYS A 14 -0.33 -21.06 4.32
C LYS A 14 -0.38 -19.77 3.49
N GLN A 15 0.72 -19.01 3.42
CA GLN A 15 0.79 -17.78 2.61
C GLN A 15 0.54 -18.01 1.11
N ASN A 16 0.75 -19.23 0.62
CA ASN A 16 0.62 -19.58 -0.79
C ASN A 16 -0.79 -20.08 -1.15
N ASN A 17 -1.69 -20.21 -0.17
CA ASN A 17 -3.09 -20.54 -0.44
C ASN A 17 -3.76 -19.42 -1.24
N GLU A 18 -4.74 -19.78 -2.06
CA GLU A 18 -5.41 -18.86 -2.99
C GLU A 18 -5.93 -17.59 -2.30
N LYS A 19 -6.57 -17.75 -1.13
CA LYS A 19 -7.06 -16.63 -0.32
C LYS A 19 -5.98 -15.59 0.00
N PHE A 20 -4.78 -16.03 0.37
CA PHE A 20 -3.69 -15.12 0.73
C PHE A 20 -3.09 -14.44 -0.50
N ILE A 21 -2.99 -15.18 -1.61
CA ILE A 21 -2.61 -14.60 -2.90
C ILE A 21 -3.63 -13.54 -3.35
N GLN A 22 -4.94 -13.78 -3.15
CA GLN A 22 -5.97 -12.79 -3.45
C GLN A 22 -5.80 -11.51 -2.63
N TYR A 23 -5.48 -11.60 -1.33
CA TYR A 23 -5.16 -10.40 -0.53
C TYR A 23 -3.97 -9.63 -1.10
N LEU A 24 -2.86 -10.31 -1.42
CA LEU A 24 -1.67 -9.66 -1.96
C LEU A 24 -1.96 -8.98 -3.32
N LYS A 25 -2.71 -9.66 -4.21
CA LYS A 25 -3.16 -9.08 -5.49
C LYS A 25 -3.98 -7.82 -5.27
N ALA A 26 -4.98 -7.90 -4.39
CA ALA A 26 -5.88 -6.80 -4.10
C ALA A 26 -5.13 -5.59 -3.50
N GLN A 27 -4.23 -5.84 -2.55
CA GLN A 27 -3.37 -4.83 -1.93
C GLN A 27 -2.48 -4.13 -2.98
N ARG A 28 -1.85 -4.88 -3.89
CA ARG A 28 -1.02 -4.31 -4.97
C ARG A 28 -1.82 -3.37 -5.87
N ILE A 29 -3.06 -3.73 -6.21
CA ILE A 29 -3.94 -2.88 -7.03
C ILE A 29 -4.43 -1.65 -6.26
N ALA A 30 -4.77 -1.78 -4.98
CA ALA A 30 -5.16 -0.64 -4.15
C ALA A 30 -4.03 0.41 -4.08
N TYR A 31 -2.77 -0.03 -3.90
CA TYR A 31 -1.63 0.88 -3.91
C TYR A 31 -1.26 1.40 -5.31
N SER A 32 -1.43 0.61 -6.37
CA SER A 32 -1.08 1.06 -7.73
C SER A 32 -1.97 2.21 -8.21
N GLN A 33 -3.25 2.23 -7.79
CA GLN A 33 -4.20 3.32 -8.07
C GLN A 33 -3.69 4.68 -7.57
N CYS A 34 -2.83 4.71 -6.54
CA CYS A 34 -2.26 5.96 -6.02
C CYS A 34 -1.02 6.44 -6.78
N LYS A 35 -0.36 5.57 -7.56
CA LYS A 35 0.93 5.90 -8.19
C LYS A 35 0.81 6.92 -9.33
N ILE A 36 -0.32 6.93 -10.04
CA ILE A 36 -0.56 7.85 -11.16
C ILE A 36 -0.55 9.33 -10.73
N TYR A 37 -0.81 9.60 -9.44
CA TYR A 37 -0.88 10.94 -8.90
C TYR A 37 0.49 11.58 -8.62
N LYS A 38 1.60 10.85 -8.78
CA LYS A 38 2.94 11.48 -8.71
C LYS A 38 3.12 12.53 -9.80
N THR A 39 2.69 12.23 -11.03
CA THR A 39 2.72 13.19 -12.13
C THR A 39 1.79 14.37 -11.86
N PHE A 40 0.64 14.10 -11.22
CA PHE A 40 -0.31 15.14 -10.84
C PHE A 40 0.25 16.09 -9.75
N ASP A 41 0.97 15.55 -8.76
CA ASP A 41 1.69 16.35 -7.75
C ASP A 41 2.73 17.27 -8.44
N PHE A 42 3.50 16.73 -9.38
CA PHE A 42 4.50 17.49 -10.13
C PHE A 42 3.88 18.64 -10.95
N ILE A 43 2.79 18.37 -11.68
CA ILE A 43 2.06 19.40 -12.43
C ILE A 43 1.51 20.48 -11.48
N SER A 44 1.01 20.08 -10.31
CA SER A 44 0.48 21.03 -9.32
C SER A 44 1.55 21.99 -8.80
N ILE A 45 2.77 21.50 -8.58
CA ILE A 45 3.92 22.33 -8.20
C ILE A 45 4.25 23.32 -9.33
N LEU A 46 4.28 22.86 -10.59
CA LEU A 46 4.53 23.74 -11.74
C LEU A 46 3.47 24.85 -11.84
N ILE A 47 2.20 24.51 -11.68
CA ILE A 47 1.10 25.48 -11.70
C ILE A 47 1.27 26.52 -10.57
N ALA A 48 1.62 26.08 -9.36
CA ALA A 48 1.82 26.97 -8.22
C ALA A 48 2.98 27.97 -8.43
N ILE A 49 3.98 27.61 -9.22
CA ILE A 49 5.11 28.50 -9.57
C ILE A 49 4.78 29.38 -10.78
N ILE A 50 4.20 28.81 -11.84
CA ILE A 50 4.02 29.49 -13.13
C ILE A 50 2.90 30.53 -13.07
N LEU A 51 1.76 30.25 -12.40
CA LEU A 51 0.63 31.18 -12.38
C LEU A 51 0.99 32.55 -11.78
N PRO A 52 1.66 32.64 -10.61
CA PRO A 52 2.09 33.93 -10.08
C PRO A 52 3.07 34.65 -11.00
N LEU A 53 3.99 33.93 -11.65
CA LEU A 53 4.94 34.53 -12.59
C LEU A 53 4.24 35.17 -13.79
N ILE A 54 3.22 34.52 -14.35
CA ILE A 54 2.40 35.11 -15.42
C ILE A 54 1.67 36.35 -14.90
N GLY A 55 1.10 36.29 -13.69
CA GLY A 55 0.39 37.39 -13.06
C GLY A 55 1.23 38.66 -12.94
N VAL A 56 2.53 38.54 -12.65
CA VAL A 56 3.46 39.68 -12.57
C VAL A 56 3.60 40.43 -13.91
N PHE A 57 3.62 39.70 -15.03
CA PHE A 57 3.77 40.31 -16.36
C PHE A 57 2.44 40.71 -17.00
N LYS A 58 1.33 40.09 -16.60
CA LYS A 58 -0.01 40.28 -17.17
C LYS A 58 -1.05 40.53 -16.09
N ASN A 59 -1.01 41.72 -15.51
CA ASN A 59 -1.93 42.12 -14.44
C ASN A 59 -3.42 42.04 -14.84
N GLU A 60 -3.75 42.22 -16.12
CA GLU A 60 -5.11 42.08 -16.63
C GLU A 60 -5.70 40.66 -16.50
N LEU A 61 -4.84 39.64 -16.29
CA LEU A 61 -5.25 38.25 -16.13
C LEU A 61 -5.25 37.79 -14.66
N LEU A 62 -4.85 38.64 -13.71
CA LEU A 62 -4.62 38.24 -12.31
C LEU A 62 -5.84 37.56 -11.68
N ASP A 63 -7.03 38.16 -11.82
CA ASP A 63 -8.27 37.62 -11.26
C ASP A 63 -8.64 36.26 -11.85
N TYR A 64 -8.44 36.09 -13.16
CA TYR A 64 -8.67 34.82 -13.85
C TYR A 64 -7.67 33.74 -13.43
N LEU A 65 -6.39 34.09 -13.29
CA LEU A 65 -5.34 33.17 -12.82
C LEU A 65 -5.56 32.76 -11.36
N ALA A 66 -6.00 33.69 -10.52
CA ALA A 66 -6.36 33.42 -9.13
C ALA A 66 -7.58 32.48 -9.04
N ALA A 67 -8.63 32.76 -9.81
CA ALA A 67 -9.81 31.89 -9.88
C ALA A 67 -9.45 30.47 -10.36
N PHE A 68 -8.61 30.35 -11.39
CA PHE A 68 -8.10 29.06 -11.84
C PHE A 68 -7.25 28.35 -10.78
N GLY A 69 -6.39 29.08 -10.07
CA GLY A 69 -5.58 28.55 -8.96
C GLY A 69 -6.45 27.94 -7.86
N VAL A 70 -7.51 28.65 -7.45
CA VAL A 70 -8.49 28.14 -6.46
C VAL A 70 -9.17 26.86 -6.97
N LEU A 71 -9.64 26.86 -8.22
CA LEU A 71 -10.25 25.67 -8.83
C LEU A 71 -9.28 24.49 -8.83
N TRP A 72 -8.02 24.72 -9.22
CA TRP A 72 -6.98 23.69 -9.23
C TRP A 72 -6.72 23.14 -7.83
N THR A 73 -6.65 24.00 -6.81
CA THR A 73 -6.50 23.57 -5.41
C THR A 73 -7.67 22.68 -4.97
N VAL A 74 -8.91 23.02 -5.34
CA VAL A 74 -10.07 22.17 -5.02
C VAL A 74 -9.93 20.79 -5.67
N ILE A 75 -9.55 20.72 -6.95
CA ILE A 75 -9.30 19.46 -7.66
C ILE A 75 -8.18 18.66 -6.97
N TYR A 76 -7.11 19.34 -6.54
CA TYR A 76 -6.01 18.73 -5.82
C TYR A 76 -6.45 18.09 -4.50
N LEU A 77 -7.25 18.80 -3.69
CA LEU A 77 -7.73 18.28 -2.40
C LEU A 77 -8.66 17.06 -2.56
N ILE A 78 -9.49 17.04 -3.59
CA ILE A 78 -10.33 15.89 -3.93
C ILE A 78 -9.45 14.68 -4.31
N SER A 79 -8.43 14.92 -5.15
CA SER A 79 -7.45 13.91 -5.54
C SER A 79 -6.69 13.34 -4.33
N ASP A 80 -6.17 14.20 -3.45
CA ASP A 80 -5.46 13.79 -2.24
C ASP A 80 -6.35 12.94 -1.32
N SER A 81 -7.60 13.37 -1.12
CA SER A 81 -8.59 12.60 -0.35
C SER A 81 -8.81 11.21 -0.92
N TYR A 82 -8.91 11.09 -2.26
CA TYR A 82 -9.05 9.79 -2.93
C TYR A 82 -7.80 8.92 -2.73
N ARG A 83 -6.60 9.47 -2.90
CA ARG A 83 -5.32 8.76 -2.70
C ARG A 83 -5.16 8.25 -1.27
N LYS A 84 -5.50 9.07 -0.28
CA LYS A 84 -5.48 8.67 1.15
C LYS A 84 -6.40 7.49 1.39
N ARG A 85 -7.63 7.53 0.86
CA ARG A 85 -8.59 6.41 0.97
C ARG A 85 -8.04 5.12 0.36
N LYS A 86 -7.44 5.19 -0.83
CA LYS A 86 -6.84 4.02 -1.51
C LYS A 86 -5.59 3.48 -0.83
N THR A 87 -4.78 4.36 -0.24
CA THR A 87 -3.62 3.98 0.59
C THR A 87 -4.08 3.24 1.85
N VAL A 88 -5.10 3.75 2.54
CA VAL A 88 -5.71 3.10 3.71
C VAL A 88 -6.36 1.77 3.34
N GLU A 89 -7.01 1.68 2.17
CA GLU A 89 -7.58 0.44 1.64
C GLU A 89 -6.50 -0.64 1.45
N GLY A 90 -5.38 -0.30 0.81
CA GLY A 90 -4.24 -1.20 0.67
C GLY A 90 -3.67 -1.65 2.03
N ALA A 91 -3.51 -0.72 2.97
CA ALA A 91 -3.00 -1.03 4.30
C ALA A 91 -3.93 -1.97 5.08
N LYS A 92 -5.24 -1.79 4.98
CA LYS A 92 -6.23 -2.69 5.62
C LYS A 92 -6.23 -4.09 5.02
N ILE A 93 -6.06 -4.21 3.69
CA ILE A 93 -5.96 -5.52 3.04
C ILE A 93 -4.68 -6.23 3.49
N GLN A 94 -3.55 -5.51 3.59
CA GLN A 94 -2.31 -6.05 4.15
C GLN A 94 -2.49 -6.51 5.60
N GLU A 95 -3.13 -5.71 6.44
CA GLU A 95 -3.42 -6.09 7.83
C GLU A 95 -4.26 -7.37 7.86
N GLN A 96 -5.33 -7.46 7.06
CA GLN A 96 -6.15 -8.69 6.97
C GLN A 96 -5.32 -9.90 6.54
N PHE A 97 -4.41 -9.76 5.58
CA PHE A 97 -3.48 -10.81 5.20
C PHE A 97 -2.61 -11.23 6.38
N ASP A 98 -1.96 -10.28 7.05
CA ASP A 98 -1.01 -10.56 8.14
C ASP A 98 -1.70 -11.20 9.34
N ILE A 99 -2.79 -10.61 9.83
CA ILE A 99 -3.48 -11.13 11.01
C ILE A 99 -4.12 -12.50 10.76
N GLU A 100 -4.63 -12.76 9.56
CA GLU A 100 -5.24 -14.06 9.24
C GLU A 100 -4.17 -15.12 9.01
N LEU A 101 -3.00 -14.73 8.48
CA LEU A 101 -1.85 -15.62 8.33
C LEU A 101 -1.32 -16.02 9.72
N PHE A 102 -1.12 -15.04 10.60
CA PHE A 102 -0.55 -15.21 11.94
C PHE A 102 -1.56 -15.66 13.00
N SER A 103 -2.86 -15.65 12.69
CA SER A 103 -3.96 -15.90 13.64
C SER A 103 -4.01 -14.88 14.78
N ILE A 104 -3.80 -13.61 14.47
CA ILE A 104 -3.92 -12.48 15.41
C ILE A 104 -5.35 -11.91 15.30
N PRO A 105 -5.98 -11.47 16.39
CA PRO A 105 -7.30 -10.85 16.34
C PRO A 105 -7.25 -9.47 15.65
N TRP A 106 -8.32 -9.12 14.93
CA TRP A 106 -8.44 -7.82 14.27
C TRP A 106 -8.57 -6.67 15.27
N ASN A 107 -7.71 -5.66 15.12
CA ASN A 107 -7.76 -4.46 15.95
C ASN A 107 -8.84 -3.48 15.45
N LYS A 108 -10.04 -3.56 16.02
CA LYS A 108 -11.16 -2.66 15.69
C LYS A 108 -10.91 -1.20 16.07
N ILE A 109 -10.07 -0.94 17.07
CA ILE A 109 -9.77 0.42 17.54
C ILE A 109 -8.93 1.15 16.49
N LEU A 110 -7.84 0.52 16.02
CA LEU A 110 -6.93 1.14 15.04
C LEU A 110 -7.48 1.04 13.61
N CYS A 111 -7.99 -0.12 13.22
CA CYS A 111 -8.30 -0.40 11.82
C CYS A 111 -9.79 -0.25 11.47
N LYS A 112 -10.66 0.02 12.46
CA LYS A 112 -12.12 0.10 12.28
C LYS A 112 -12.66 -1.22 11.69
N SER A 113 -13.25 -1.17 10.50
CA SER A 113 -13.76 -2.33 9.76
C SER A 113 -12.74 -2.94 8.80
N LYS A 114 -12.88 -4.26 8.59
CA LYS A 114 -12.23 -5.00 7.50
C LYS A 114 -12.77 -4.55 6.13
N ILE A 115 -11.98 -4.75 5.09
CA ILE A 115 -12.42 -4.63 3.70
C ILE A 115 -13.27 -5.86 3.35
N ASN A 116 -14.39 -5.62 2.68
CA ASN A 116 -15.32 -6.66 2.21
C ASN A 116 -14.60 -7.60 1.21
N SER A 117 -14.87 -8.90 1.32
CA SER A 117 -14.39 -9.96 0.42
C SER A 117 -14.67 -9.72 -1.06
N ASP A 118 -15.85 -9.16 -1.41
CA ASP A 118 -16.23 -8.87 -2.79
C ASP A 118 -15.29 -7.84 -3.39
N LYS A 119 -15.01 -6.79 -2.62
CA LYS A 119 -14.06 -5.74 -3.01
C LYS A 119 -12.64 -6.26 -3.15
N ILE A 120 -12.22 -7.18 -2.28
CA ILE A 120 -10.90 -7.83 -2.38
C ILE A 120 -10.83 -8.66 -3.66
N THR A 121 -11.88 -9.43 -3.95
CA THR A 121 -12.00 -10.21 -5.19
C THR A 121 -11.93 -9.32 -6.42
N ASP A 122 -12.67 -8.22 -6.45
CA ASP A 122 -12.70 -7.28 -7.58
C ASP A 122 -11.36 -6.59 -7.82
N LEU A 123 -10.64 -6.24 -6.74
CA LEU A 123 -9.28 -5.71 -6.86
C LEU A 123 -8.31 -6.79 -7.33
N ALA A 124 -8.41 -8.01 -6.79
CA ALA A 124 -7.52 -9.11 -7.12
C ALA A 124 -7.61 -9.52 -8.59
N LYS A 125 -8.82 -9.50 -9.19
CA LYS A 125 -9.06 -9.77 -10.62
C LYS A 125 -8.27 -8.83 -11.55
N LYS A 126 -7.99 -7.60 -11.11
CA LYS A 126 -7.23 -6.60 -11.88
C LYS A 126 -5.72 -6.86 -11.87
N TYR A 127 -5.24 -7.80 -11.06
CA TYR A 127 -3.82 -8.14 -10.98
C TYR A 127 -3.51 -9.37 -11.84
N GLU A 128 -2.86 -9.14 -12.97
CA GLU A 128 -2.61 -10.16 -13.99
C GLU A 128 -1.33 -10.98 -13.73
N LYS A 129 -0.37 -10.43 -12.99
CA LYS A 129 0.91 -11.10 -12.74
C LYS A 129 0.76 -12.26 -11.74
N GLN A 130 1.64 -13.25 -11.88
CA GLN A 130 1.71 -14.42 -11.00
C GLN A 130 3.02 -14.46 -10.21
N ASP A 131 3.37 -13.34 -9.57
CA ASP A 131 4.66 -13.09 -8.93
C ASP A 131 4.58 -12.91 -7.40
N LEU A 132 3.44 -13.29 -6.79
CA LEU A 132 3.16 -13.03 -5.37
C LEU A 132 3.26 -14.27 -4.47
N LYS A 133 3.75 -15.41 -5.00
CA LYS A 133 4.03 -16.61 -4.20
C LYS A 133 5.29 -16.40 -3.35
N ASN A 134 5.32 -17.01 -2.18
CA ASN A 134 6.43 -16.93 -1.23
C ASN A 134 6.77 -15.48 -0.85
N TRP A 135 5.73 -14.71 -0.53
CA TRP A 135 5.82 -13.36 -0.01
C TRP A 135 6.81 -13.26 1.16
N TYR A 136 6.69 -14.14 2.15
CA TYR A 136 7.69 -14.35 3.20
C TYR A 136 8.68 -15.45 2.79
N SER A 137 9.94 -15.29 3.21
CA SER A 137 11.05 -16.18 2.86
C SER A 137 10.77 -17.63 3.22
N LYS A 138 11.14 -18.55 2.32
CA LYS A 138 11.11 -20.00 2.58
C LYS A 138 12.13 -20.45 3.63
N GLU A 139 13.07 -19.59 3.98
CA GLU A 139 14.08 -19.84 5.01
C GLU A 139 13.50 -19.79 6.44
N ILE A 140 12.27 -19.28 6.60
CA ILE A 140 11.56 -19.36 7.88
C ILE A 140 11.17 -20.82 8.08
N LYS A 141 11.94 -21.50 8.93
CA LYS A 141 11.76 -22.93 9.20
C LYS A 141 10.44 -23.21 9.93
N ASP A 142 9.87 -24.35 9.62
CA ASP A 142 8.59 -24.81 10.16
C ASP A 142 8.74 -25.41 11.57
N ASP A 143 9.96 -25.72 12.00
CA ASP A 143 10.33 -26.15 13.36
C ASP A 143 10.46 -24.99 14.36
N LEU A 144 10.37 -23.73 13.91
CA LEU A 144 10.35 -22.58 14.79
C LEU A 144 9.01 -22.45 15.53
N PRO A 145 9.01 -22.01 16.81
CA PRO A 145 7.79 -21.57 17.47
C PRO A 145 7.07 -20.51 16.64
N LYS A 146 5.75 -20.60 16.60
CA LYS A 146 4.90 -19.75 15.76
C LYS A 146 5.18 -18.27 16.00
N GLU A 147 5.34 -17.87 17.24
CA GLU A 147 5.58 -16.49 17.67
C GLU A 147 6.90 -15.96 17.09
N ILE A 148 7.94 -16.79 17.10
CA ILE A 148 9.25 -16.44 16.52
C ILE A 148 9.12 -16.31 14.99
N ALA A 149 8.41 -17.22 14.33
CA ALA A 149 8.17 -17.13 12.89
C ALA A 149 7.38 -15.85 12.52
N VAL A 150 6.38 -15.48 13.31
CA VAL A 150 5.62 -14.22 13.15
C VAL A 150 6.54 -13.01 13.32
N LEU A 151 7.40 -12.99 14.34
CA LEU A 151 8.37 -11.90 14.55
C LEU A 151 9.33 -11.74 13.38
N LEU A 152 9.79 -12.85 12.78
CA LEU A 152 10.62 -12.81 11.57
C LEU A 152 9.87 -12.20 10.38
N CYS A 153 8.60 -12.57 10.16
CA CYS A 153 7.77 -11.95 9.13
C CYS A 153 7.57 -10.44 9.35
N GLN A 154 7.30 -10.02 10.59
CA GLN A 154 7.15 -8.60 10.93
C GLN A 154 8.46 -7.82 10.72
N ARG A 155 9.61 -8.42 11.05
CA ARG A 155 10.93 -7.84 10.75
C ARG A 155 11.15 -7.67 9.25
N ILE A 156 10.71 -8.64 8.43
CA ILE A 156 10.77 -8.54 6.97
C ILE A 156 9.91 -7.36 6.48
N ASN A 157 8.67 -7.23 6.95
CA ASN A 157 7.79 -6.10 6.61
C ASN A 157 8.45 -4.75 6.97
N PHE A 158 9.02 -4.65 8.18
CA PHE A 158 9.71 -3.45 8.61
C PHE A 158 10.93 -3.11 7.72
N SER A 159 11.71 -4.13 7.33
CA SER A 159 12.85 -3.96 6.41
C SER A 159 12.42 -3.43 5.05
N TRP A 160 11.31 -3.94 4.48
CA TRP A 160 10.77 -3.43 3.22
C TRP A 160 10.31 -1.97 3.32
N GLU A 161 9.63 -1.61 4.40
CA GLU A 161 9.21 -0.22 4.67
C GLU A 161 10.42 0.72 4.77
N LEU A 162 11.46 0.33 5.53
CA LEU A 162 12.70 1.09 5.60
C LEU A 162 13.36 1.27 4.24
N ASN A 163 13.43 0.21 3.44
CA ASN A 163 14.01 0.26 2.10
C ASN A 163 13.20 1.15 1.15
N LEU A 164 11.87 1.16 1.26
CA LEU A 164 11.01 2.05 0.49
C LEU A 164 11.25 3.51 0.87
N ARG A 165 11.35 3.82 2.17
CA ARG A 165 11.63 5.18 2.67
C ARG A 165 13.02 5.66 2.25
N LYS A 166 14.04 4.81 2.34
CA LYS A 166 15.40 5.13 1.84
C LYS A 166 15.40 5.46 0.34
N LYS A 167 14.68 4.68 -0.47
CA LYS A 167 14.53 4.97 -1.91
C LYS A 167 13.82 6.29 -2.15
N TYR A 168 12.77 6.59 -1.38
CA TYR A 168 12.05 7.86 -1.49
C TYR A 168 12.96 9.05 -1.17
N VAL A 169 13.72 8.98 -0.06
CA VAL A 169 14.67 10.05 0.32
C VAL A 169 15.82 10.21 -0.66
N ARG A 170 16.27 9.14 -1.35
CA ARG A 170 17.34 9.24 -2.35
C ARG A 170 16.87 9.78 -3.71
N CYS A 171 15.59 9.64 -4.03
CA CYS A 171 15.01 10.10 -5.31
C CYS A 171 14.50 11.55 -5.25
N TYR A 172 14.54 12.18 -4.09
CA TYR A 172 14.38 13.62 -3.87
C TYR A 172 15.72 14.20 -3.40
#